data_AF-A0A1F9M6I0-F1
#
_entry.id   AF-A0A1F9M6I0-F1
#
_cell.length_a   1.000
_cell.length_b   1.000
_cell.length_c   1.000
_cell.angle_alpha   90.00
_cell.angle_beta   90.00
_cell.angle_gamma   90.00
#
_symmetry.space_group_name_H-M   'P 1'
#
loop_
_entity.id
_entity.type
_entity.pdbx_description
1 polymer ?
#
loop_
_entity_poly.entity_id
_entity_poly.type
_entity_poly.pdbx_seq_one_letter_code
_entity_poly.pdbx_strand_id
1 'polypeptide(L)' 'MPEKSLAVFEGKQIRRHYDEVTETWYFSVVDIVQALILQPDYQTARKYWNKLKERLKTEGSQLVTNCHQLKMLADD' A
#
# COMPACT_ATOMS: atom_id res chain seq x y z
N MET A 1 -9.12 -8.44 -22.35
CA MET A 1 -8.28 -8.35 -21.13
C MET A 1 -8.40 -6.93 -20.64
N PRO A 2 -8.83 -6.67 -19.39
CA PRO A 2 -9.07 -5.29 -18.98
C PRO A 2 -7.74 -4.56 -18.93
N GLU A 3 -7.67 -3.41 -19.60
CA GLU A 3 -6.51 -2.53 -19.57
C GLU A 3 -6.16 -2.22 -18.11
N LYS A 4 -4.98 -2.63 -17.67
CA LYS A 4 -4.38 -2.16 -16.40
C LYS A 4 -4.13 -0.67 -16.56
N SER A 5 -5.15 0.17 -16.36
CA SER A 5 -4.95 1.61 -16.27
C SER A 5 -3.95 1.86 -15.14
N LEU A 6 -2.82 2.47 -15.47
CA LEU A 6 -1.73 2.65 -14.53
C LEU A 6 -2.18 3.64 -13.45
N ALA A 7 -2.19 3.23 -12.19
CA ALA A 7 -2.29 4.17 -11.08
C ALA A 7 -0.88 4.70 -10.81
N VAL A 8 -0.59 5.86 -11.40
CA VAL A 8 0.68 6.58 -11.22
C VAL A 8 0.45 7.75 -10.29
N PHE A 9 1.26 7.85 -9.25
CA PHE A 9 1.33 9.02 -8.38
C PHE A 9 2.75 9.56 -8.39
N GLU A 10 2.94 10.80 -8.85
CA GLU A 10 4.25 11.44 -8.97
C GLU A 10 5.32 10.59 -9.69
N GLY A 11 4.92 9.86 -10.74
CA GLY A 11 5.82 8.97 -11.50
C GLY A 11 6.11 7.63 -10.81
N LYS A 12 5.57 7.38 -9.62
CA LYS A 12 5.65 6.07 -8.95
C LYS A 12 4.42 5.22 -9.25
N GLN A 13 4.66 3.95 -9.60
CA GLN A 13 3.60 2.99 -9.82
C GLN A 13 3.04 2.53 -8.47
N ILE A 14 1.71 2.62 -8.30
CA ILE A 14 1.00 2.11 -7.13
C ILE A 14 0.28 0.83 -7.52
N ARG A 15 0.59 -0.28 -6.85
CA ARG A 15 -0.14 -1.53 -7.05
C ARG A 15 -1.58 -1.37 -6.57
N ARG A 16 -2.50 -1.78 -7.42
CA ARG A 16 -3.94 -1.80 -7.13
C ARG A 16 -4.57 -3.10 -7.60
N HIS A 17 -5.65 -3.49 -6.93
CA HIS A 17 -6.47 -4.63 -7.27
C HIS A 17 -7.93 -4.21 -7.21
N TYR A 18 -8.68 -4.54 -8.27
CA TYR A 18 -10.11 -4.37 -8.28
C TYR A 18 -10.75 -5.70 -7.93
N ASP A 19 -11.56 -5.72 -6.87
CA ASP A 19 -12.40 -6.85 -6.52
C ASP A 19 -13.78 -6.64 -7.15
N GLU A 20 -14.10 -7.46 -8.15
CA GLU A 20 -15.38 -7.42 -8.86
C GLU A 20 -16.55 -7.87 -7.99
N VAL A 21 -16.32 -8.68 -6.95
CA VAL A 21 -17.38 -9.22 -6.10
C VAL A 21 -17.93 -8.16 -5.15
N THR A 22 -17.05 -7.31 -4.64
CA THR A 22 -17.38 -6.24 -3.69
C THR A 22 -17.36 -4.86 -4.34
N GLU A 23 -17.13 -4.80 -5.65
CA GLU A 23 -16.93 -3.59 -6.46
C GLU A 23 -15.92 -2.61 -5.83
N THR A 24 -14.91 -3.15 -5.13
CA THR A 24 -14.00 -2.37 -4.28
C THR A 24 -12.59 -2.31 -4.85
N TRP A 25 -11.95 -1.14 -4.76
CA TRP A 25 -10.55 -0.96 -5.10
C TRP A 25 -9.64 -1.11 -3.87
N TYR A 26 -8.65 -1.99 -3.98
CA TYR A 26 -7.58 -2.16 -3.01
C TYR A 26 -6.29 -1.56 -3.55
N PHE A 27 -5.52 -0.92 -2.66
CA PHE A 27 -4.26 -0.27 -3.00
C PHE A 27 -3.15 -0.71 -2.05
N SER A 28 -1.91 -0.74 -2.55
CA SER A 28 -0.74 -0.96 -1.71
C SER A 28 -0.45 0.24 -0.83
N VAL A 29 -0.67 0.10 0.47
CA VAL A 29 -0.27 1.13 1.44
C VAL A 29 1.24 1.36 1.44
N VAL A 30 2.04 0.32 1.20
CA VAL A 30 3.51 0.46 1.17
C VAL A 30 3.96 1.30 -0.02
N ASP A 31 3.33 1.13 -1.19
CA ASP A 31 3.69 1.88 -2.40
C ASP A 31 3.27 3.35 -2.27
N ILE A 32 2.10 3.60 -1.65
CA ILE A 32 1.66 4.96 -1.31
C ILE A 32 2.66 5.62 -0.36
N VAL A 33 3.01 4.93 0.73
CA VAL A 33 3.99 5.44 1.69
C VAL A 33 5.33 5.71 0.99
N GLN A 34 5.81 4.79 0.15
CA GLN A 34 7.06 4.93 -0.62
C GLN A 34 7.04 6.15 -1.55
N ALA A 35 5.91 6.43 -2.19
CA ALA A 35 5.74 7.62 -3.02
C ALA A 35 5.79 8.89 -2.16
N LEU A 36 5.06 8.92 -1.04
CA LEU A 36 4.99 10.09 -0.15
C LEU A 36 6.30 10.43 0.54
N ILE A 37 7.08 9.42 0.96
CA ILE A 37 8.38 9.64 1.61
C ILE A 37 9.55 9.74 0.60
N LEU A 38 9.23 9.73 -0.70
CA LEU A 38 10.18 9.77 -1.82
C LEU A 38 11.29 8.72 -1.71
N GLN A 39 11.04 7.59 -1.03
CA GLN A 39 12.05 6.54 -0.84
C GLN A 39 12.18 5.71 -2.12
N PRO A 40 13.39 5.56 -2.69
CA PRO A 40 13.60 4.71 -3.85
C PRO A 40 13.52 3.23 -3.48
N ASP A 41 13.94 2.85 -2.27
CA ASP A 41 13.95 1.47 -1.82
C ASP A 41 12.62 1.05 -1.17
N TYR A 42 12.01 0.01 -1.74
CA TYR A 42 10.78 -0.59 -1.23
C TYR A 42 10.97 -1.20 0.16
N GLN A 43 12.12 -1.82 0.46
CA GLN A 43 12.35 -2.42 1.77
C GLN A 43 12.38 -1.36 2.88
N THR A 44 13.01 -0.23 2.60
CA THR A 44 13.06 0.93 3.51
C THR A 44 11.66 1.52 3.74
N ALA A 45 10.86 1.69 2.68
CA ALA A 45 9.47 2.12 2.82
C ALA A 45 8.61 1.13 3.63
N ARG A 46 8.80 -0.18 3.43
CA ARG A 46 8.12 -1.23 4.19
C ARG A 46 8.50 -1.21 5.67
N LYS A 47 9.79 -1.04 6.00
CA LYS A 47 10.27 -0.91 7.39
C LYS A 47 9.69 0.33 8.06
N TYR A 48 9.66 1.46 7.34
CA TYR A 48 9.03 2.68 7.81
C TYR A 48 7.54 2.47 8.11
N TRP A 49 6.79 1.87 7.18
CA TRP A 49 5.38 1.56 7.37
C TRP A 49 5.15 0.64 8.57
N ASN A 50 5.98 -0.39 8.76
CA ASN A 50 5.88 -1.27 9.93
C ASN A 50 6.06 -0.51 11.24
N LYS A 51 7.03 0.41 11.30
CA LYS A 51 7.27 1.22 12.51
C LYS A 51 6.15 2.24 12.75
N LEU A 52 5.64 2.86 11.68
CA LEU A 52 4.49 3.77 11.75
C LEU A 52 3.25 3.03 12.27
N LYS A 53 2.98 1.84 11.74
CA LYS A 53 1.88 0.97 12.17
C LYS A 53 1.99 0.61 13.65
N GLU A 54 3.20 0.31 14.15
CA GLU A 54 3.45 0.05 15.57
C GLU A 54 3.15 1.29 16.43
N ARG A 55 3.67 2.46 16.06
CA ARG A 55 3.44 3.73 16.79
C ARG A 55 1.96 4.11 16.83
N LEU A 56 1.26 3.99 15.70
CA LEU A 56 -0.18 4.25 15.62
C LEU A 56 -0.98 3.33 16.56
N LYS A 57 -0.62 2.04 16.66
CA LYS A 57 -1.24 1.14 17.64
C LYS A 57 -0.98 1.59 19.08
N THR A 58 0.26 1.97 19.39
CA THR A 58 0.64 2.43 20.74
C THR A 58 -0.06 3.73 21.13
N GLU A 59 -0.29 4.64 20.17
CA GLU A 59 -1.01 5.90 20.36
C GLU A 59 -2.54 5.71 20.45
N GLY A 60 -3.06 4.48 20.31
CA GLY A 60 -4.50 4.21 20.32
C GLY A 60 -5.21 4.55 19.01
N SER A 61 -4.47 4.80 17.92
CA SER A 61 -5.03 5.07 16.60
C SER A 61 -5.67 3.81 16.01
N GLN A 62 -6.97 3.90 15.70
CA GLN A 62 -7.79 2.80 15.18
C GLN A 62 -7.49 2.42 13.71
N LEU A 63 -6.52 3.07 13.06
CA LEU A 63 -6.15 2.80 11.66
C LEU A 63 -5.73 1.35 11.40
N VAL A 64 -5.43 0.59 12.46
CA VAL A 64 -4.79 -0.72 12.38
C VAL A 64 -5.73 -1.89 12.69
N THR A 65 -6.94 -1.63 13.16
CA THR A 65 -7.81 -2.69 13.68
C THR A 65 -8.40 -3.58 12.58
N ASN A 66 -8.44 -3.15 11.32
CA ASN A 66 -9.07 -3.91 10.22
C ASN A 66 -8.22 -4.10 8.94
N CYS A 67 -6.92 -3.81 8.94
CA CYS A 67 -6.07 -4.05 7.78
C CYS A 67 -5.29 -5.37 7.91
N HIS A 68 -5.98 -6.49 7.71
CA HIS A 68 -5.32 -7.76 7.41
C HIS A 68 -4.61 -7.63 6.06
N GLN A 69 -3.31 -7.96 6.03
CA GLN A 69 -2.47 -7.78 4.86
C GLN A 69 -3.00 -8.61 3.67
N LEU A 70 -3.51 -7.95 2.63
CA LEU A 70 -3.83 -8.60 1.35
C LEU A 70 -2.50 -9.03 0.71
N LYS A 71 -2.33 -10.33 0.42
CA LYS A 71 -1.15 -10.83 -0.30
C LYS A 71 -1.27 -10.41 -1.77
N MET A 72 -0.43 -9.47 -2.21
CA MET A 72 -0.31 -9.11 -3.62
C MET A 72 0.86 -9.86 -4.27
N LEU A 73 0.78 -10.05 -5.58
CA LEU A 73 1.89 -10.55 -6.39
C LEU A 73 3.12 -9.64 -6.21
N ALA A 74 4.29 -10.27 -6.09
CA ALA A 74 5.56 -9.57 -6.08
C ALA A 74 5.91 -9.12 -7.51
N ASP A 75 6.59 -7.98 -7.63
CA ASP A 75 7.27 -7.59 -8.87
C ASP A 75 8.54 -8.44 -9.01
N ASP A 76 8.89 -8.83 -10.25
CA ASP A 76 10.09 -9.60 -10.59
C ASP A 76 11.34 -8.70 -10.64
#